data_AF-A0AA38CV09-F1
#
_entry.id   AF-A0AA38CV09-F1
#
_cell.length_a   1.000
_cell.length_b   1.000
_cell.length_c   1.000
_cell.angle_alpha   90.00
_cell.angle_beta   90.00
_cell.angle_gamma   90.00
#
_symmetry.space_group_name_H-M   'P 1'
#
loop_
_entity.id
_entity.type
_entity.pdbx_description
1 polymer ?
#
loop_
_entity_poly.entity_id
_entity_poly.type
_entity_poly.pdbx_seq_one_letter_code
_entity_poly.pdbx_strand_id
1 'polypeptide(L)' 'PKPLHHLTGQVCQICSDDVGLTVDGELFVACNECAFPVCRPCYEYERSEGNQICPQCKTRFKRHK' A
#
# COMPACT_ATOMS: atom_id res chain seq x y z
N PRO A 1 3.08 12.10 28.70
CA PRO A 1 3.25 10.88 27.87
C PRO A 1 2.96 11.20 26.39
N LYS A 2 4.01 11.37 25.58
CA LYS A 2 3.87 11.57 24.13
C LYS A 2 3.43 10.24 23.50
N PRO A 3 2.39 10.18 22.66
CA PRO A 3 2.35 9.13 21.66
C PRO A 3 3.47 9.43 20.68
N LEU A 4 4.46 8.54 20.71
CA LEU A 4 5.58 8.47 19.80
C LEU A 4 5.07 8.39 18.35
N HIS A 5 5.72 9.16 17.48
CA HIS A 5 5.87 8.90 16.06
C HIS A 5 4.66 9.17 15.16
N HIS A 6 4.42 10.46 14.93
CA HIS A 6 4.01 10.92 13.60
C HIS A 6 5.22 10.85 12.62
N LEU A 7 5.86 9.67 12.52
CA LEU A 7 6.55 9.32 11.28
C LEU A 7 5.40 9.10 10.32
N THR A 8 5.13 10.06 9.45
CA THR A 8 4.07 10.02 8.43
C THR A 8 4.24 8.79 7.52
N GLY A 9 3.85 7.63 8.03
CA GLY A 9 3.59 6.43 7.25
C GLY A 9 2.40 6.76 6.38
N GLN A 10 2.51 6.49 5.08
CA GLN A 10 1.37 6.62 4.20
C GLN A 10 0.18 5.82 4.78
N VAL A 11 -1.00 6.42 4.77
CA VAL A 11 -2.25 5.76 5.15
C VAL A 11 -2.87 5.14 3.91
N CYS A 12 -3.23 3.86 4.00
CA CYS A 12 -3.89 3.10 2.94
C CYS A 12 -5.20 3.78 2.56
N GLN A 13 -5.34 4.18 1.30
CA GLN A 13 -6.53 4.87 0.82
C GLN A 13 -7.71 3.94 0.54
N ILE A 14 -7.56 2.63 0.80
CA ILE A 14 -8.61 1.62 0.64
C ILE A 14 -9.28 1.34 2.00
N CYS A 15 -8.51 1.02 3.03
CA CYS A 15 -9.02 0.69 4.36
C CYS A 15 -8.83 1.78 5.42
N SER A 16 -8.10 2.85 5.11
CA SER A 16 -7.73 3.94 6.04
C SER A 16 -6.82 3.52 7.21
N ASP A 17 -6.20 2.33 7.14
CA ASP A 17 -5.14 1.91 8.08
C ASP A 17 -3.75 2.30 7.58
N ASP A 18 -2.72 2.14 8.41
CA ASP A 18 -1.33 2.34 8.01
C ASP A 18 -0.90 1.37 6.89
N VAL A 19 -0.19 1.89 5.87
CA VAL A 19 0.39 1.07 4.79
C VAL A 19 1.42 0.07 5.33
N GLY A 20 2.09 0.44 6.43
CA GLY A 20 3.14 -0.36 7.06
C GLY A 20 4.45 -0.33 6.28
N LEU A 21 5.46 -1.00 6.84
CA LEU A 21 6.78 -1.16 6.25
C LEU A 21 6.95 -2.57 5.66
N THR A 22 7.86 -2.69 4.70
CA THR A 22 8.32 -3.97 4.16
C THR A 22 9.18 -4.72 5.17
N VAL A 23 9.55 -5.96 4.85
CA VAL A 23 10.43 -6.77 5.72
C VAL A 23 11.80 -6.11 5.93
N ASP A 24 12.22 -5.27 4.99
CA ASP A 24 13.48 -4.53 5.01
C ASP A 24 13.34 -3.18 5.76
N GLY A 25 12.14 -2.84 6.25
CA GLY A 25 11.87 -1.58 6.93
C GLY A 25 11.60 -0.39 6.01
N GLU A 26 11.42 -0.62 4.71
CA GLU A 26 11.09 0.43 3.73
C GLU A 26 9.58 0.62 3.59
N LEU A 27 9.11 1.76 3.09
CA LEU A 27 7.68 1.97 2.86
C LEU A 27 7.16 1.00 1.78
N PHE A 28 6.06 0.30 2.04
CA PHE A 28 5.49 -0.58 1.03
C PHE A 28 4.84 0.21 -0.11
N VAL A 29 5.29 -0.01 -1.35
CA VAL A 29 4.74 0.63 -2.56
C VAL A 29 3.99 -0.38 -3.40
N ALA A 30 2.65 -0.34 -3.36
CA ALA A 30 1.80 -1.23 -4.13
C ALA A 30 1.86 -0.95 -5.64
N CYS A 31 1.92 0.33 -6.04
CA CYS A 31 1.98 0.76 -7.44
C CYS A 31 3.19 1.65 -7.67
N ASN A 32 4.16 1.19 -8.46
CA ASN A 32 5.38 1.96 -8.77
C ASN A 32 5.15 3.13 -9.75
N GLU A 33 3.98 3.23 -10.40
CA GLU A 33 3.68 4.30 -11.36
C GLU A 33 3.21 5.58 -10.68
N CYS A 34 2.28 5.45 -9.73
CA CYS A 34 1.66 6.60 -9.05
C CYS A 34 1.94 6.63 -7.54
N ALA A 35 2.67 5.64 -7.00
CA ALA A 35 2.91 5.48 -5.57
C ALA A 35 1.63 5.56 -4.73
N PHE A 36 0.51 5.09 -5.28
CA PHE A 36 -0.79 5.14 -4.60
C PHE A 36 -0.71 4.33 -3.29
N PRO A 37 -1.07 4.93 -2.15
CA PRO A 37 -0.86 4.29 -0.87
C PRO A 37 -1.89 3.20 -0.61
N VAL A 38 -1.42 1.97 -0.57
CA VAL A 38 -2.20 0.77 -0.33
C VAL A 38 -1.41 -0.15 0.58
N CYS A 39 -1.99 -0.59 1.69
CA CYS A 39 -1.34 -1.54 2.59
C CYS A 39 -1.21 -2.92 1.91
N ARG A 40 -0.27 -3.74 2.40
CA ARG A 40 -0.02 -5.08 1.83
C ARG A 40 -1.28 -5.96 1.75
N PRO A 41 -2.13 -6.05 2.80
CA PRO A 41 -3.37 -6.84 2.72
C PRO A 41 -4.33 -6.36 1.62
N CYS A 42 -4.54 -5.05 1.48
CA CYS A 42 -5.40 -4.51 0.42
C CYS A 42 -4.82 -4.73 -0.97
N TYR A 43 -3.50 -4.62 -1.13
CA TYR A 43 -2.83 -4.93 -2.40
C TYR A 43 -2.98 -6.40 -2.77
N GLU A 44 -2.81 -7.32 -1.81
CA GLU A 44 -3.00 -8.76 -2.04
C GLU A 44 -4.44 -9.07 -2.43
N TYR A 45 -5.41 -8.51 -1.70
CA TYR A 45 -6.84 -8.66 -2.00
C TYR A 45 -7.19 -8.15 -3.41
N GLU A 46 -6.82 -6.92 -3.76
CA GLU A 46 -7.16 -6.35 -5.08
C GLU A 46 -6.50 -7.14 -6.22
N ARG A 47 -5.37 -7.81 -5.94
CA ARG A 47 -4.65 -8.63 -6.90
C ARG A 47 -5.18 -10.06 -7.01
N SER A 48 -5.65 -10.68 -5.93
CA SER A 48 -6.15 -12.06 -5.91
C SER A 48 -7.63 -12.16 -6.25
N GLU A 49 -8.43 -11.24 -5.69
CA GLU A 49 -9.91 -11.25 -5.70
C GLU A 49 -10.48 -10.06 -6.48
N GLY A 50 -9.79 -8.91 -6.47
CA GLY A 50 -10.25 -7.67 -7.08
C GLY A 50 -9.90 -7.51 -8.57
N ASN A 51 -9.81 -6.26 -9.02
CA ASN A 51 -9.65 -5.92 -10.44
C ASN A 51 -8.21 -6.03 -10.95
N GLN A 52 -7.26 -6.39 -10.10
CA GLN A 52 -5.83 -6.51 -10.41
C GLN A 52 -5.19 -5.22 -10.95
N ILE A 53 -5.81 -4.06 -10.74
CA ILE A 53 -5.36 -2.76 -11.23
C ILE A 53 -5.28 -1.76 -10.08
N CYS A 54 -4.35 -0.81 -10.20
CA CYS A 54 -4.27 0.31 -9.27
C CYS A 54 -5.56 1.13 -9.32
N PRO A 55 -6.20 1.43 -8.17
CA PRO A 55 -7.46 2.18 -8.17
C PRO A 55 -7.29 3.62 -8.66
N GLN A 56 -6.10 4.22 -8.55
CA GLN A 56 -5.81 5.59 -9.00
C GLN A 56 -5.44 5.66 -10.49
N CYS A 57 -4.36 5.00 -10.92
CA CYS A 57 -3.84 5.12 -12.29
C CYS A 57 -4.31 4.02 -13.25
N LYS A 58 -5.07 3.03 -12.75
CA LYS A 58 -5.55 1.85 -13.49
C LYS A 58 -4.45 0.97 -14.12
N THR A 59 -3.18 1.20 -13.77
CA THR A 59 -2.08 0.31 -14.14
C THR A 59 -2.27 -1.06 -13.48
N ARG A 60 -2.07 -2.13 -14.23
CA ARG A 60 -2.11 -3.50 -13.70
C ARG A 60 -1.07 -3.70 -12.60
N PHE A 61 -1.48 -4.24 -11.45
CA PHE A 61 -0.56 -4.59 -10.38
C PHE A 61 0.42 -5.66 -10.86
N LYS A 62 1.72 -5.36 -10.74
CA LYS A 62 2.80 -6.33 -10.99
C LYS A 62 2.98 -7.20 -9.75
N ARG A 63 3.42 -8.44 -9.93
CA ARG A 63 3.73 -9.35 -8.84
C ARG A 63 4.96 -8.84 -8.08
N HIS A 64 4.76 -8.39 -6.85
CA HIS A 64 5.84 -8.35 -5.87
C HIS A 64 6.23 -9.80 -5.56
N LYS A 65 7.54 -10.11 -5.67
CA LYS A 65 8.10 -11.44 -5.42
C LYS A 65 8.43 -11.61 -3.95
#